data_AF-A0A378YLM7-F1
#
_entry.id   AF-A0A378YLM7-F1
#
_cell.length_a   1.000
_cell.length_b   1.000
_cell.length_c   1.000
_cell.angle_alpha   90.00
_cell.angle_beta   90.00
_cell.angle_gamma   90.00
#
_symmetry.space_group_name_H-M   'P 1'
#
loop_
_entity.id
_entity.type
_entity.pdbx_description
1 polymer ?
#
loop_
_entity_poly.entity_id
_entity_poly.type
_entity_poly.pdbx_seq_one_letter_code
_entity_poly.pdbx_strand_id
1 'polypeptide(L)'
;MFELLESGAFAAPVVGGSVMLDAVAVRRGLVTMRIMVLSDHIGEQLRLSEQQLDETAANQAAWHSYYAQAQTEWETAKRAKPFWKRILAVPTEAEEAAQHHVGQAAQQVAWADYSTQQAYGRMRQHGAGAYGEDLLAWSLSALSDAWVMLRGYRNRRGETDSVLIGPDGVWAIEVKRRRVLLHAVGDQWWFQNISARGNLYESEWAVDGGGRSWPQQVGQIAHELEAWLTRQGHQIAVHTAVMLMHEHAQLVEVANPAVDFVGTHPHLLLNTIRHLSSHLTPGDCAEIARLVERDHRFHANRRRR
;
A
#
# COMPACT_ATOMS: atom_id res chain seq x y z
N MET A 1 28.92 39.30 -24.86
CA MET A 1 28.58 38.09 -25.64
C MET A 1 28.70 36.89 -24.69
N PHE A 2 27.72 36.76 -23.80
CA PHE A 2 27.52 35.61 -22.92
C PHE A 2 26.01 35.53 -22.74
N GLU A 3 25.41 34.53 -23.37
CA GLU A 3 23.97 34.28 -23.36
C GLU A 3 23.54 33.60 -22.06
N LEU A 4 22.33 33.98 -21.67
CA LEU A 4 21.60 33.66 -20.45
C LEU A 4 21.36 32.15 -20.26
N LEU A 5 21.59 31.68 -19.04
CA LEU A 5 21.01 30.45 -18.50
C LEU A 5 19.56 30.75 -18.10
N GLU A 6 18.60 30.14 -18.82
CA GLU A 6 17.20 30.17 -18.46
C GLU A 6 16.94 29.36 -17.18
N SER A 7 16.26 30.02 -16.26
CA SER A 7 15.73 29.53 -14.99
C SER A 7 14.66 28.45 -15.21
N GLY A 8 14.93 27.24 -14.73
CA GLY A 8 13.94 26.18 -14.61
C GLY A 8 12.93 26.48 -13.50
N ALA A 9 11.71 26.84 -13.88
CA ALA A 9 10.57 26.93 -12.99
C ALA A 9 10.09 25.51 -12.61
N PHE A 10 10.26 25.12 -11.35
CA PHE A 10 9.58 23.95 -10.78
C PHE A 10 8.09 24.29 -10.63
N ALA A 11 7.27 23.75 -11.52
CA ALA A 11 5.82 23.76 -11.37
C ALA A 11 5.41 22.82 -10.23
N ALA A 12 4.72 23.36 -9.23
CA ALA A 12 4.03 22.57 -8.21
C ALA A 12 2.94 21.71 -8.86
N PRO A 13 2.76 20.44 -8.47
CA PRO A 13 1.64 19.64 -8.97
C PRO A 13 0.33 20.18 -8.38
N VAL A 14 -0.61 20.44 -9.26
CA VAL A 14 -2.00 20.80 -8.96
C VAL A 14 -2.62 19.70 -8.09
N VAL A 15 -2.82 20.00 -6.81
CA VAL A 15 -3.68 19.25 -5.90
C VAL A 15 -5.11 19.72 -6.19
N GLY A 16 -5.91 18.85 -6.83
CA GLY A 16 -7.28 19.19 -7.20
C GLY A 16 -7.98 18.03 -7.87
N GLY A 17 -8.35 17.02 -7.09
CA GLY A 17 -9.06 15.83 -7.55
C GLY A 17 -9.51 14.94 -6.41
N SER A 18 -10.10 15.54 -5.38
CA SER A 18 -10.78 14.81 -4.31
C SER A 18 -11.91 13.97 -4.89
N VAL A 19 -11.79 12.66 -4.71
CA VAL A 19 -12.84 11.77 -4.19
C VAL A 19 -14.26 12.10 -4.66
N MET A 20 -14.63 11.56 -5.82
CA MET A 20 -16.04 11.41 -6.21
C MET A 20 -16.26 10.17 -7.07
N LEU A 21 -15.64 9.05 -6.69
CA LEU A 21 -15.97 7.72 -7.23
C LEU A 21 -16.82 6.88 -6.27
N ASP A 22 -17.28 7.45 -5.15
CA ASP A 22 -18.34 6.89 -4.32
C ASP A 22 -19.67 7.57 -4.63
N ALA A 23 -20.55 6.84 -5.34
CA ALA A 23 -22.03 6.88 -5.29
C ALA A 23 -22.70 6.51 -6.63
N VAL A 24 -21.99 6.52 -7.77
CA VAL A 24 -22.64 6.37 -9.09
C VAL A 24 -22.69 4.91 -9.57
N ALA A 25 -21.73 4.06 -9.19
CA ALA A 25 -21.70 2.66 -9.63
C ALA A 25 -22.63 1.73 -8.82
N VAL A 26 -22.99 2.10 -7.58
CA VAL A 26 -23.94 1.32 -6.76
C VAL A 26 -25.38 1.39 -7.31
N ARG A 27 -25.67 2.30 -8.25
CA ARG A 27 -27.03 2.50 -8.82
C ARG A 27 -27.33 1.74 -10.12
N ARG A 28 -26.48 0.82 -10.59
CA ARG A 28 -26.78 -0.05 -11.75
C ARG A 28 -26.40 -1.51 -11.53
N GLY A 29 -27.02 -2.14 -10.52
CA GLY A 29 -27.47 -3.55 -10.55
C GLY A 29 -26.60 -4.65 -11.18
N LEU A 30 -25.28 -4.63 -11.10
CA LEU A 30 -24.42 -5.71 -11.62
C LEU A 30 -23.19 -5.99 -10.74
N VAL A 31 -23.34 -5.91 -9.41
CA VAL A 31 -22.49 -6.71 -8.53
C VAL A 31 -23.40 -7.79 -7.95
N THR A 32 -23.31 -8.99 -8.50
CA THR A 32 -24.13 -10.12 -8.06
C THR A 32 -23.55 -10.73 -6.79
N MET A 33 -22.23 -10.91 -6.71
CA MET A 33 -21.53 -11.37 -5.52
C MET A 33 -21.72 -10.44 -4.30
N ARG A 34 -21.92 -11.01 -3.11
CA ARG A 34 -22.03 -10.25 -1.86
C ARG A 34 -20.64 -9.91 -1.32
N ILE A 35 -20.40 -8.65 -0.95
CA ILE A 35 -19.15 -8.20 -0.34
C ILE A 35 -19.41 -7.82 1.11
N MET A 36 -18.61 -8.36 2.03
CA MET A 36 -18.63 -8.08 3.46
C MET A 36 -17.25 -7.56 3.89
N VAL A 37 -17.18 -6.36 4.47
CA VAL A 37 -15.92 -5.82 5.00
C VAL A 37 -15.80 -6.19 6.46
N LEU A 38 -14.82 -7.03 6.82
CA LEU A 38 -14.57 -7.46 8.19
C LEU A 38 -13.66 -6.48 8.94
N SER A 39 -12.59 -6.02 8.29
CA SER A 39 -11.79 -4.88 8.75
C SER A 39 -11.34 -4.01 7.59
N ASP A 40 -11.38 -2.70 7.79
CA ASP A 40 -10.87 -1.69 6.85
C ASP A 40 -9.47 -1.22 7.29
N HIS A 41 -8.53 -2.16 7.34
CA HIS A 41 -7.17 -1.87 7.80
C HIS A 41 -6.46 -0.93 6.83
N ILE A 42 -6.71 -1.05 5.52
CA ILE A 42 -6.11 -0.16 4.52
C ILE A 42 -6.70 1.25 4.63
N GLY A 43 -8.02 1.40 4.80
CA GLY A 43 -8.62 2.72 5.02
C GLY A 43 -8.19 3.36 6.34
N GLU A 44 -7.96 2.58 7.39
CA GLU A 44 -7.32 3.06 8.63
C GLU A 44 -5.87 3.53 8.38
N GLN A 45 -5.06 2.74 7.69
CA GLN A 45 -3.68 3.12 7.34
C GLN A 45 -3.61 4.35 6.43
N LEU A 46 -4.54 4.49 5.50
CA LEU A 46 -4.66 5.65 4.63
C LEU A 46 -4.93 6.91 5.44
N ARG A 47 -5.93 6.90 6.32
CA ARG A 47 -6.24 8.04 7.20
C ARG A 47 -5.07 8.41 8.10
N LEU A 48 -4.39 7.43 8.68
CA LEU A 48 -3.18 7.68 9.48
C LEU A 48 -2.04 8.26 8.64
N SER A 49 -1.88 7.81 7.40
CA SER A 49 -0.86 8.32 6.48
C SER A 49 -1.16 9.74 6.02
N GLU A 50 -2.44 10.06 5.77
CA GLU A 50 -2.92 11.41 5.47
C GLU A 50 -2.65 12.35 6.65
N GLN A 51 -3.02 11.96 7.87
CA GLN A 51 -2.72 12.74 9.07
C GLN A 51 -1.22 12.97 9.25
N GLN A 52 -0.40 11.92 9.07
CA GLN A 52 1.05 12.06 9.16
C GLN A 52 1.62 12.97 8.05
N LEU A 53 1.05 12.93 6.84
CA LEU A 53 1.46 13.80 5.75
C LEU A 53 1.13 15.26 6.07
N ASP A 54 -0.06 15.53 6.61
CA ASP A 54 -0.46 16.88 7.02
C ASP A 54 0.45 17.43 8.13
N GLU A 55 0.77 16.60 9.14
CA GLU A 55 1.70 16.97 10.22
C GLU A 55 3.12 17.24 9.69
N THR A 56 3.64 16.38 8.81
CA THR A 56 4.98 16.57 8.22
C THR A 56 5.04 17.77 7.29
N ALA A 57 3.99 18.03 6.50
CA ALA A 57 3.88 19.21 5.65
C ALA A 57 3.79 20.51 6.46
N ALA A 58 3.03 20.52 7.57
CA ALA A 58 2.99 21.66 8.48
C ALA A 58 4.35 21.93 9.13
N ASN A 59 5.05 20.89 9.58
CA ASN A 59 6.40 20.99 10.12
C ASN A 59 7.40 21.48 9.06
N GLN A 60 7.31 20.99 7.83
CA GLN A 60 8.12 21.44 6.70
C GLN A 60 7.91 22.94 6.48
N ALA A 61 6.67 23.41 6.36
CA ALA A 61 6.37 24.82 6.19
C ALA A 61 6.91 25.71 7.32
N ALA A 62 6.85 25.23 8.58
CA ALA A 62 7.41 25.92 9.74
C ALA A 62 8.94 26.03 9.65
N TRP A 63 9.65 24.94 9.29
CA TRP A 63 11.10 24.95 9.14
C TRP A 63 11.58 25.82 7.97
N HIS A 64 10.88 25.80 6.84
CA HIS A 64 11.15 26.70 5.71
C HIS A 64 10.96 28.17 6.13
N SER A 65 9.92 28.48 6.91
CA SER A 65 9.70 29.83 7.44
C SER A 65 10.80 30.25 8.42
N TYR A 66 11.22 29.36 9.31
CA TYR A 66 12.33 29.60 10.24
C TYR A 66 13.66 29.82 9.51
N TYR A 67 13.94 29.04 8.47
CA TYR A 67 15.11 29.21 7.63
C TYR A 67 15.12 30.57 6.91
N ALA A 68 13.99 31.01 6.36
CA ALA A 68 13.87 32.33 5.74
C ALA A 68 14.10 33.49 6.73
N GLN A 69 13.63 33.34 7.98
CA GLN A 69 13.91 34.29 9.06
C GLN A 69 15.40 34.33 9.41
N ALA A 70 16.02 33.17 9.61
CA ALA A 70 17.45 33.06 9.89
C ALA A 70 18.32 33.67 8.78
N GLN A 71 17.94 33.48 7.51
CA GLN A 71 18.61 34.14 6.37
C GLN A 71 18.48 35.66 6.44
N THR A 72 17.30 36.17 6.80
CA THR A 72 17.04 37.60 6.95
C THR A 72 17.86 38.21 8.09
N GLU A 73 17.98 37.50 9.21
CA GLU A 73 18.83 37.88 10.35
C GLU A 73 20.31 37.95 9.95
N TRP A 74 20.80 36.92 9.23
CA TRP A 74 22.17 36.88 8.76
C TRP A 74 22.49 38.03 7.78
N GLU A 75 21.59 38.32 6.83
CA GLU A 75 21.73 39.47 5.94
C GLU A 75 21.69 40.81 6.68
N THR A 76 20.85 40.92 7.71
CA THR A 76 20.80 42.11 8.57
C THR A 76 22.10 42.29 9.36
N ALA A 77 22.65 41.21 9.93
CA ALA A 77 23.93 41.22 10.62
C ALA A 77 25.08 41.65 9.69
N LYS A 78 25.09 41.15 8.44
CA LYS A 78 26.05 41.57 7.40
C LYS A 78 25.96 43.07 7.09
N ARG A 79 24.75 43.62 7.00
CA ARG A 79 24.52 45.05 6.72
C ARG A 79 24.87 45.94 7.91
N ALA A 80 24.67 45.47 9.14
CA ALA A 80 24.98 46.19 10.37
C ALA A 80 26.49 46.39 10.61
N LYS A 81 27.36 45.66 9.89
CA LYS A 81 28.82 45.79 10.00
C LYS A 81 29.29 47.22 9.72
N PRO A 82 30.27 47.75 10.49
CA PRO A 82 30.99 48.97 10.11
C PRO A 82 31.62 48.84 8.71
N PHE A 83 31.64 49.94 7.95
CA PHE A 83 32.09 49.95 6.55
C PHE A 83 33.50 49.36 6.36
N TRP A 84 34.44 49.65 7.26
CA TRP A 84 35.80 49.12 7.20
C TRP A 84 35.87 47.59 7.39
N LYS A 85 35.03 47.00 8.26
CA LYS A 85 34.95 45.54 8.43
C LYS A 85 34.35 44.86 7.20
N ARG A 86 33.46 45.55 6.47
CA ARG A 86 32.93 45.05 5.19
C ARG A 86 34.00 45.04 4.10
N ILE A 87 34.81 46.08 3.99
CA ILE A 87 35.92 46.13 3.01
C ILE A 87 36.96 45.04 3.28
N LEU A 88 37.31 44.82 4.55
CA LEU A 88 38.31 43.81 4.94
C LEU A 88 37.75 42.39 5.08
N ALA A 89 36.45 42.19 4.80
CA ALA A 89 35.76 40.90 4.94
C ALA A 89 35.95 40.23 6.33
N VAL A 90 36.09 41.03 7.39
CA VAL A 90 36.29 40.51 8.76
C VAL A 90 34.92 40.08 9.32
N PRO A 91 34.76 38.82 9.73
CA PRO A 91 33.52 38.37 10.35
C PRO A 91 33.31 39.02 11.73
N THR A 92 32.05 39.11 12.14
CA THR A 92 31.66 39.59 13.47
C THR A 92 30.97 38.47 14.23
N GLU A 93 31.07 38.44 15.56
CA GLU A 93 30.39 37.42 16.39
C GLU A 93 28.89 37.31 16.07
N ALA A 94 28.21 38.42 15.82
CA ALA A 94 26.80 38.44 15.41
C ALA A 94 26.55 37.78 14.04
N GLU A 95 27.48 37.91 13.10
CA GLU A 95 27.40 37.24 11.79
C GLU A 95 27.72 35.75 11.91
N GLU A 96 28.72 35.38 12.71
CA GLU A 96 29.07 33.98 12.95
C GLU A 96 27.91 33.25 13.65
N ALA A 97 27.30 33.87 14.66
CA ALA A 97 26.11 33.35 15.32
C ALA A 97 24.92 33.20 14.36
N ALA A 98 24.64 34.23 13.54
CA ALA A 98 23.57 34.16 12.55
C ALA A 98 23.84 33.13 11.44
N GLN A 99 25.10 32.99 11.00
CA GLN A 99 25.51 31.98 10.03
C GLN A 99 25.34 30.57 10.61
N HIS A 100 25.68 30.38 11.89
CA HIS A 100 25.45 29.11 12.58
C HIS A 100 23.94 28.79 12.68
N HIS A 101 23.09 29.78 12.98
CA HIS A 101 21.64 29.62 12.98
C HIS A 101 21.09 29.23 11.59
N VAL A 102 21.57 29.87 10.52
CA VAL A 102 21.21 29.51 9.13
C VAL A 102 21.64 28.06 8.82
N GLY A 103 22.84 27.65 9.23
CA GLY A 103 23.33 26.29 9.04
C GLY A 103 22.48 25.25 9.76
N GLN A 104 22.11 25.50 11.02
CA GLN A 104 21.20 24.64 11.77
C GLN A 104 19.81 24.58 11.12
N ALA A 105 19.25 25.72 10.74
CA ALA A 105 17.94 25.79 10.08
C ALA A 105 17.93 25.04 8.74
N ALA A 106 19.01 25.12 7.95
CA ALA A 106 19.16 24.39 6.69
C ALA A 106 19.15 22.86 6.90
N GLN A 107 19.84 22.37 7.94
CA GLN A 107 19.83 20.95 8.28
C GLN A 107 18.44 20.47 8.68
N GLN A 108 17.71 21.27 9.46
CA GLN A 108 16.33 20.94 9.86
C GLN A 108 15.37 20.93 8.66
N VAL A 109 15.50 21.87 7.72
CA VAL A 109 14.76 21.87 6.46
C VAL A 109 15.02 20.60 5.66
N ALA A 110 16.28 20.22 5.48
CA ALA A 110 16.63 19.00 4.73
C ALA A 110 16.02 17.74 5.36
N TRP A 111 16.01 17.65 6.70
CA TRP A 111 15.39 16.53 7.40
C TRP A 111 13.85 16.55 7.28
N ALA A 112 13.24 17.73 7.38
CA ALA A 112 11.80 17.91 7.21
C ALA A 112 11.35 17.53 5.79
N ASP A 113 12.09 17.96 4.76
CA ASP A 113 11.84 17.61 3.36
C ASP A 113 11.91 16.08 3.15
N TYR A 114 12.96 15.42 3.68
CA TYR A 114 13.10 13.97 3.63
C TYR A 114 11.94 13.24 4.31
N SER A 115 11.56 13.69 5.51
CA SER A 115 10.46 13.08 6.27
C SER A 115 9.11 13.18 5.53
N THR A 116 8.87 14.32 4.87
CA THR A 116 7.66 14.56 4.07
C THR A 116 7.65 13.68 2.83
N GLN A 117 8.78 13.54 2.14
CA GLN A 117 8.92 12.63 0.99
C GLN A 117 8.64 11.17 1.38
N GLN A 118 9.14 10.72 2.52
CA GLN A 118 8.84 9.38 3.03
C GLN A 118 7.36 9.19 3.37
N ALA A 119 6.74 10.17 4.05
CA ALA A 119 5.32 10.12 4.41
C ALA A 119 4.44 10.05 3.15
N TYR A 120 4.75 10.87 2.15
CA TYR A 120 4.08 10.84 0.86
C TYR A 120 4.24 9.50 0.13
N GLY A 121 5.46 8.92 0.16
CA GLY A 121 5.73 7.58 -0.37
C GLY A 121 4.85 6.50 0.27
N ARG A 122 4.72 6.51 1.61
CA ARG A 122 3.86 5.58 2.35
C ARG A 122 2.37 5.75 1.99
N MET A 123 1.88 6.99 1.96
CA MET A 123 0.49 7.28 1.58
C MET A 123 0.18 6.72 0.19
N ARG A 124 1.06 6.94 -0.79
CA ARG A 124 0.90 6.39 -2.14
C ARG A 124 0.90 4.87 -2.17
N GLN A 125 1.74 4.22 -1.37
CA GLN A 125 1.78 2.77 -1.28
C GLN A 125 0.47 2.20 -0.71
N HIS A 126 -0.07 2.79 0.37
CA HIS A 126 -1.35 2.37 0.94
C HIS A 126 -2.51 2.60 -0.04
N GLY A 127 -2.53 3.75 -0.73
CA GLY A 127 -3.56 4.05 -1.73
C GLY A 127 -3.52 3.11 -2.94
N ALA A 128 -2.31 2.68 -3.34
CA ALA A 128 -2.17 1.65 -4.35
C ALA A 128 -2.71 0.29 -3.87
N GLY A 129 -2.48 -0.07 -2.61
CA GLY A 129 -3.06 -1.28 -1.99
C GLY A 129 -4.59 -1.29 -2.09
N ALA A 130 -5.25 -0.25 -1.57
CA ALA A 130 -6.72 -0.11 -1.58
C ALA A 130 -7.30 -0.27 -3.00
N TYR A 131 -6.73 0.46 -3.95
CA TYR A 131 -7.15 0.41 -5.34
C TYR A 131 -7.00 -1.00 -5.96
N GLY A 132 -5.93 -1.71 -5.62
CA GLY A 132 -5.71 -3.08 -6.09
C GLY A 132 -6.81 -4.03 -5.64
N GLU A 133 -7.21 -3.95 -4.37
CA GLU A 133 -8.29 -4.75 -3.81
C GLU A 133 -9.65 -4.41 -4.43
N ASP A 134 -9.96 -3.12 -4.58
CA ASP A 134 -11.21 -2.67 -5.19
C ASP A 134 -11.31 -3.12 -6.64
N LEU A 135 -10.20 -3.07 -7.38
CA LEU A 135 -10.12 -3.57 -8.76
C LEU A 135 -10.35 -5.09 -8.81
N LEU A 136 -9.82 -5.86 -7.86
CA LEU A 136 -10.08 -7.30 -7.78
C LEU A 136 -11.56 -7.57 -7.50
N ALA A 137 -12.13 -6.92 -6.47
CA ALA A 137 -13.54 -7.07 -6.11
C ALA A 137 -14.47 -6.72 -7.28
N TRP A 138 -14.19 -5.62 -7.99
CA TRP A 138 -14.91 -5.25 -9.20
C TRP A 138 -14.77 -6.31 -10.30
N SER A 139 -13.57 -6.84 -10.52
CA SER A 139 -13.34 -7.85 -11.57
C SER A 139 -14.02 -9.20 -11.26
N LEU A 140 -14.16 -9.54 -9.98
CA LEU A 140 -14.86 -10.73 -9.51
C LEU A 140 -16.38 -10.54 -9.37
N SER A 141 -16.90 -9.34 -9.65
CA SER A 141 -18.36 -9.08 -9.66
C SER A 141 -19.14 -9.93 -10.68
N ALA A 142 -18.45 -10.55 -11.64
CA ALA A 142 -19.01 -11.53 -12.56
C ALA A 142 -19.47 -12.84 -11.89
N LEU A 143 -19.06 -13.10 -10.64
CA LEU A 143 -19.56 -14.21 -9.83
C LEU A 143 -20.99 -13.94 -9.36
N SER A 144 -21.81 -14.99 -9.27
CA SER A 144 -23.21 -14.89 -8.83
C SER A 144 -23.34 -14.48 -7.34
N ASP A 145 -24.57 -14.20 -6.92
CA ASP A 145 -24.93 -13.88 -5.52
C ASP A 145 -24.78 -15.05 -4.53
N ALA A 146 -24.56 -16.26 -5.05
CA ALA A 146 -24.14 -17.42 -4.28
C ALA A 146 -22.72 -17.26 -3.70
N TRP A 147 -21.93 -16.32 -4.23
CA TRP A 147 -20.59 -16.00 -3.74
C TRP A 147 -20.62 -14.89 -2.69
N VAL A 148 -19.74 -15.04 -1.69
CA VAL A 148 -19.48 -14.05 -0.64
C VAL A 148 -17.98 -13.76 -0.60
N MET A 149 -17.60 -12.50 -0.72
CA MET A 149 -16.24 -12.02 -0.49
C MET A 149 -16.17 -11.32 0.86
N LEU A 150 -15.35 -11.83 1.76
CA LEU A 150 -15.05 -11.23 3.07
C LEU A 150 -13.69 -10.53 3.00
N ARG A 151 -13.69 -9.19 3.05
CA ARG A 151 -12.46 -8.37 2.97
C ARG A 151 -11.83 -8.15 4.34
N GLY A 152 -10.50 -8.16 4.41
CA GLY A 152 -9.74 -7.95 5.65
C GLY A 152 -9.89 -9.10 6.64
N TYR A 153 -9.92 -10.35 6.15
CA TYR A 153 -10.03 -11.50 7.04
C TYR A 153 -8.75 -11.66 7.88
N ARG A 154 -8.91 -11.98 9.17
CA ARG A 154 -7.80 -12.14 10.13
C ARG A 154 -8.02 -13.38 10.98
N ASN A 155 -6.94 -14.12 11.22
CA ASN A 155 -6.88 -15.19 12.23
C ASN A 155 -5.57 -15.10 13.03
N ARG A 156 -5.23 -16.13 13.81
CA ARG A 156 -3.97 -16.13 14.60
C ARG A 156 -2.68 -16.08 13.79
N ARG A 157 -2.70 -16.33 12.48
CA ARG A 157 -1.51 -16.32 11.61
C ARG A 157 -1.30 -15.01 10.86
N GLY A 158 -2.31 -14.14 10.81
CA GLY A 158 -2.20 -12.86 10.14
C GLY A 158 -3.53 -12.34 9.63
N GLU A 159 -3.42 -11.50 8.61
CA GLU A 159 -4.53 -10.90 7.87
C GLU A 159 -4.27 -11.12 6.38
N THR A 160 -5.33 -11.35 5.61
CA THR A 160 -5.30 -11.45 4.16
C THR A 160 -6.40 -10.57 3.58
N ASP A 161 -6.16 -10.05 2.39
CA ASP A 161 -7.00 -9.02 1.80
C ASP A 161 -8.42 -9.51 1.56
N SER A 162 -8.62 -10.77 1.17
CA SER A 162 -9.95 -11.34 0.95
C SER A 162 -10.05 -12.84 1.20
N VAL A 163 -11.19 -13.28 1.71
CA VAL A 163 -11.64 -14.68 1.66
C VAL A 163 -12.90 -14.75 0.80
N LEU A 164 -12.84 -15.53 -0.26
CA LEU A 164 -13.94 -15.75 -1.19
C LEU A 164 -14.57 -17.12 -0.92
N ILE A 165 -15.89 -17.18 -0.75
CA ILE A 165 -16.66 -18.38 -0.43
C ILE A 165 -17.79 -18.51 -1.43
N GLY A 166 -17.93 -19.67 -2.06
CA GLY A 166 -19.07 -19.93 -2.93
C GLY A 166 -19.19 -21.39 -3.33
N PRO A 167 -20.09 -21.71 -4.27
CA PRO A 167 -20.43 -23.08 -4.62
C PRO A 167 -19.26 -23.94 -5.10
N ASP A 168 -18.17 -23.32 -5.56
CA ASP A 168 -16.95 -23.99 -6.04
C ASP A 168 -15.82 -24.00 -4.99
N GLY A 169 -16.07 -23.53 -3.75
CA GLY A 169 -15.16 -23.68 -2.63
C GLY A 169 -14.77 -22.38 -1.92
N VAL A 170 -13.68 -22.46 -1.16
CA VAL A 170 -13.16 -21.38 -0.31
C VAL A 170 -11.75 -20.99 -0.74
N TRP A 171 -11.51 -19.69 -0.90
CA TRP A 171 -10.27 -19.12 -1.40
C TRP A 171 -9.78 -18.00 -0.49
N ALA A 172 -8.56 -18.08 0.03
CA ALA A 172 -7.82 -16.96 0.61
C ALA A 172 -7.02 -16.26 -0.49
N ILE A 173 -7.21 -14.95 -0.64
CA ILE A 173 -6.66 -14.17 -1.74
C ILE A 173 -5.86 -13.00 -1.17
N GLU A 174 -4.59 -12.96 -1.54
CA GLU A 174 -3.69 -11.85 -1.28
C GLU A 174 -3.53 -10.99 -2.54
N VAL A 175 -3.63 -9.68 -2.41
CA VAL A 175 -3.52 -8.71 -3.48
C VAL A 175 -2.24 -7.91 -3.36
N LYS A 176 -1.49 -7.81 -4.45
CA LYS A 176 -0.30 -6.97 -4.55
C LYS A 176 -0.45 -6.04 -5.75
N ARG A 177 -0.60 -4.74 -5.51
CA ARG A 177 -0.52 -3.74 -6.59
C ARG A 177 0.91 -3.23 -6.73
N ARG A 178 1.70 -3.87 -7.59
CA ARG A 178 3.10 -3.48 -7.86
C ARG A 178 3.42 -3.50 -9.34
N ARG A 179 4.20 -2.51 -9.79
CA ARG A 179 4.70 -2.43 -11.17
C ARG A 179 5.98 -3.26 -11.30
N VAL A 180 5.83 -4.56 -11.50
CA VAL A 180 6.94 -5.52 -11.39
C VAL A 180 6.88 -6.65 -12.42
N LEU A 181 8.04 -7.26 -12.67
CA LEU A 181 8.15 -8.59 -13.24
C LEU A 181 8.31 -9.60 -12.09
N LEU A 182 7.33 -10.47 -11.86
CA LEU A 182 7.37 -11.48 -10.79
C LEU A 182 7.85 -12.84 -11.33
N HIS A 183 8.77 -13.44 -10.59
CA HIS A 183 9.17 -14.83 -10.71
C HIS A 183 8.64 -15.61 -9.50
N ALA A 184 7.93 -16.71 -9.76
CA ALA A 184 7.26 -17.53 -8.76
C ALA A 184 7.64 -19.01 -8.96
N VAL A 185 8.76 -19.43 -8.36
CA VAL A 185 9.30 -20.79 -8.50
C VAL A 185 9.26 -21.48 -7.14
N GLY A 186 8.37 -22.45 -6.96
CA GLY A 186 8.18 -23.06 -5.64
C GLY A 186 7.79 -22.02 -4.59
N ASP A 187 8.57 -21.97 -3.52
CA ASP A 187 8.51 -20.98 -2.44
C ASP A 187 9.45 -19.77 -2.64
N GLN A 188 10.33 -19.83 -3.63
CA GLN A 188 11.30 -18.79 -3.97
C GLN A 188 10.68 -17.78 -4.93
N TRP A 189 10.22 -16.67 -4.37
CA TRP A 189 9.57 -15.62 -5.14
C TRP A 189 10.40 -14.34 -5.06
N TRP A 190 10.70 -13.76 -6.20
CA TRP A 190 11.38 -12.48 -6.32
C TRP A 190 10.78 -11.68 -7.45
N PHE A 191 10.97 -10.36 -7.42
CA PHE A 191 10.47 -9.49 -8.45
C PHE A 191 11.50 -8.46 -8.89
N GLN A 192 11.36 -7.99 -10.12
CA GLN A 192 12.13 -6.87 -10.66
C GLN A 192 11.23 -5.64 -10.78
N ASN A 193 11.66 -4.52 -10.20
CA ASN A 193 10.92 -3.26 -10.28
C ASN A 193 11.00 -2.66 -11.69
N ILE A 194 9.86 -2.21 -12.21
CA ILE A 194 9.78 -1.52 -13.51
C ILE A 194 9.60 -0.03 -13.25
N SER A 195 10.54 0.79 -13.72
CA SER A 195 10.48 2.25 -13.61
C SER A 195 9.34 2.83 -14.44
N ALA A 196 9.01 4.12 -14.23
CA ALA A 196 7.99 4.82 -15.03
C ALA A 196 8.21 4.69 -16.55
N ARG A 197 9.48 4.69 -16.98
CA ARG A 197 9.92 4.59 -18.38
C ARG A 197 9.99 3.16 -18.92
N GLY A 198 9.66 2.15 -18.12
CA GLY A 198 9.70 0.74 -18.54
C GLY A 198 11.04 0.03 -18.28
N ASN A 199 12.05 0.72 -17.76
CA ASN A 199 13.35 0.10 -17.45
C ASN A 199 13.30 -0.69 -16.14
N LEU A 200 13.98 -1.83 -16.09
CA LEU A 200 14.22 -2.61 -14.88
C LEU A 200 15.33 -1.97 -14.05
N TYR A 201 15.19 -1.87 -12.73
CA TYR A 201 16.17 -1.16 -11.92
C TYR A 201 16.53 -1.77 -10.55
N GLU A 202 15.82 -2.81 -10.11
CA GLU A 202 16.09 -3.44 -8.81
C GLU A 202 15.44 -4.83 -8.76
N SER A 203 16.10 -5.78 -8.08
CA SER A 203 15.56 -7.12 -7.81
C SER A 203 15.42 -7.31 -6.31
N GLU A 204 14.24 -7.72 -5.86
CA GLU A 204 13.92 -7.91 -4.45
C GLU A 204 13.22 -9.25 -4.21
N TRP A 205 13.40 -9.81 -3.02
CA TRP A 205 12.61 -10.95 -2.56
C TRP A 205 11.17 -10.52 -2.30
N ALA A 206 10.21 -11.34 -2.71
CA ALA A 206 8.78 -11.11 -2.50
C ALA A 206 8.37 -11.47 -1.06
N VAL A 207 8.84 -10.67 -0.09
CA VAL A 207 8.59 -10.86 1.35
C VAL A 207 7.81 -9.69 1.97
N ASP A 208 7.13 -9.91 3.10
CA ASP A 208 6.65 -8.82 3.97
C ASP A 208 7.77 -8.27 4.85
N GLY A 209 7.46 -7.22 5.62
CA GLY A 209 8.39 -6.64 6.59
C GLY A 209 8.80 -7.60 7.73
N GLY A 210 8.12 -8.75 7.87
CA GLY A 210 8.51 -9.82 8.80
C GLY A 210 9.38 -10.91 8.15
N GLY A 211 9.74 -10.76 6.87
CA GLY A 211 10.54 -11.72 6.12
C GLY A 211 9.78 -12.93 5.59
N ARG A 212 8.45 -12.99 5.76
CA ARG A 212 7.64 -14.09 5.20
C ARG A 212 7.40 -13.84 3.73
N SER A 213 7.58 -14.84 2.88
CA SER A 213 7.26 -14.69 1.45
C SER A 213 5.76 -14.48 1.23
N TRP A 214 5.37 -13.88 0.11
CA TRP A 214 3.97 -13.71 -0.26
C TRP A 214 3.16 -15.02 -0.24
N PRO A 215 3.65 -16.16 -0.80
CA PRO A 215 2.91 -17.41 -0.70
C PRO A 215 2.81 -17.92 0.75
N GLN A 216 3.84 -17.72 1.57
CA GLN A 216 3.80 -18.10 2.99
C GLN A 216 2.76 -17.29 3.78
N GLN A 217 2.58 -16.00 3.48
CA GLN A 217 1.59 -15.15 4.16
C GLN A 217 0.17 -15.70 3.98
N VAL A 218 -0.26 -15.88 2.73
CA VAL A 218 -1.60 -16.38 2.43
C VAL A 218 -1.74 -17.85 2.82
N GLY A 219 -0.72 -18.68 2.60
CA GLY A 219 -0.75 -20.11 2.92
C GLY A 219 -0.90 -20.41 4.41
N GLN A 220 -0.21 -19.67 5.28
CA GLN A 220 -0.37 -19.84 6.74
C GLN A 220 -1.78 -19.46 7.21
N ILE A 221 -2.37 -18.43 6.61
CA ILE A 221 -3.73 -17.97 6.93
C ILE A 221 -4.75 -19.00 6.44
N ALA A 222 -4.61 -19.47 5.20
CA ALA A 222 -5.46 -20.49 4.60
C ALA A 222 -5.43 -21.80 5.39
N HIS A 223 -4.23 -22.32 5.70
CA HIS A 223 -4.08 -23.54 6.48
C HIS A 223 -4.72 -23.43 7.88
N GLU A 224 -4.62 -22.25 8.50
CA GLU A 224 -5.27 -22.03 9.78
C GLU A 224 -6.79 -22.00 9.67
N LEU A 225 -7.33 -21.33 8.65
CA LEU A 225 -8.76 -21.27 8.38
C LEU A 225 -9.30 -22.68 8.08
N GLU A 226 -8.60 -23.47 7.26
CA GLU A 226 -8.94 -24.85 6.94
C GLU A 226 -9.00 -25.73 8.21
N ALA A 227 -7.95 -25.68 9.04
CA ALA A 227 -7.91 -26.43 10.29
C ALA A 227 -9.04 -26.00 11.24
N TRP A 228 -9.38 -24.72 11.23
CA TRP A 228 -10.47 -24.19 12.04
C TRP A 228 -11.85 -24.64 11.53
N LEU A 229 -12.11 -24.57 10.22
CA LEU A 229 -13.33 -25.08 9.59
C LEU A 229 -13.50 -26.59 9.81
N THR A 230 -12.40 -27.35 9.72
CA THR A 230 -12.39 -28.79 10.02
C THR A 230 -12.82 -29.06 11.46
N ARG A 231 -12.34 -28.27 12.43
CA ARG A 231 -12.79 -28.37 13.84
C ARG A 231 -14.27 -28.00 14.03
N GLN A 232 -14.85 -27.24 13.10
CA GLN A 232 -16.29 -26.94 13.08
C GLN A 232 -17.12 -27.99 12.32
N GLY A 233 -16.50 -29.07 11.83
CA GLY A 233 -17.18 -30.14 11.10
C GLY A 233 -17.21 -29.97 9.58
N HIS A 234 -16.51 -28.97 9.03
CA HIS A 234 -16.44 -28.74 7.58
C HIS A 234 -15.07 -29.18 7.04
N GLN A 235 -15.02 -30.34 6.38
CA GLN A 235 -13.83 -30.84 5.70
C GLN A 235 -13.74 -30.24 4.29
N ILE A 236 -13.24 -29.01 4.20
CA ILE A 236 -13.06 -28.30 2.93
C ILE A 236 -11.65 -27.71 2.86
N ALA A 237 -11.02 -27.86 1.69
CA ALA A 237 -9.76 -27.22 1.40
C ALA A 237 -9.93 -25.69 1.28
N VAL A 238 -8.99 -24.93 1.82
CA VAL A 238 -8.91 -23.48 1.59
C VAL A 238 -7.82 -23.20 0.57
N HIS A 239 -8.23 -22.93 -0.66
CA HIS A 239 -7.29 -22.60 -1.74
C HIS A 239 -6.67 -21.22 -1.55
N THR A 240 -5.53 -21.01 -2.18
CA THR A 240 -4.68 -19.83 -2.03
C THR A 240 -4.46 -19.15 -3.37
N ALA A 241 -4.61 -17.83 -3.41
CA ALA A 241 -4.31 -17.04 -4.59
C ALA A 241 -3.47 -15.80 -4.24
N VAL A 242 -2.53 -15.46 -5.12
CA VAL A 242 -1.84 -14.16 -5.11
C VAL A 242 -2.14 -13.42 -6.41
N MET A 243 -2.76 -12.24 -6.29
CA MET A 243 -3.19 -11.41 -7.41
C MET A 243 -2.31 -10.16 -7.55
N LEU A 244 -1.65 -10.02 -8.69
CA LEU A 244 -0.89 -8.83 -9.07
C LEU A 244 -1.79 -7.85 -9.81
N MET A 245 -2.32 -6.85 -9.11
CA MET A 245 -3.35 -5.94 -9.63
C MET A 245 -2.78 -4.61 -10.14
N HIS A 246 -1.76 -4.70 -11.01
CA HIS A 246 -1.19 -3.55 -11.72
C HIS A 246 -1.12 -3.83 -13.22
N GLU A 247 -1.49 -2.86 -14.05
CA GLU A 247 -1.52 -2.95 -15.51
C GLU A 247 -0.16 -3.23 -16.18
N HIS A 248 0.94 -3.03 -15.45
CA HIS A 248 2.30 -3.31 -15.93
C HIS A 248 2.93 -4.49 -15.20
N ALA A 249 2.22 -5.13 -14.28
CA ALA A 249 2.70 -6.35 -13.65
C ALA A 249 2.70 -7.49 -14.67
N GLN A 250 3.77 -8.28 -14.68
CA GLN A 250 3.85 -9.47 -15.51
C GLN A 250 4.41 -10.63 -14.69
N LEU A 251 3.97 -11.83 -15.03
CA LEU A 251 4.58 -13.07 -14.57
C LEU A 251 5.61 -13.49 -15.61
N VAL A 252 6.86 -13.64 -15.21
CA VAL A 252 7.95 -14.03 -16.12
C VAL A 252 8.19 -15.53 -16.06
N GLU A 253 8.37 -16.06 -14.86
CA GLU A 253 8.61 -17.47 -14.62
C GLU A 253 7.64 -17.94 -13.54
N VAL A 254 6.87 -18.98 -13.85
CA VAL A 254 5.95 -19.61 -12.91
C VAL A 254 6.15 -21.11 -13.00
N ALA A 255 6.71 -21.71 -11.96
CA ALA A 255 6.99 -23.13 -11.92
C ALA A 255 6.64 -23.68 -10.53
N ASN A 256 5.61 -24.53 -10.47
CA ASN A 256 5.11 -25.14 -9.23
C ASN A 256 4.99 -24.14 -8.06
N PRO A 257 4.26 -23.03 -8.22
CA PRO A 257 4.16 -22.03 -7.16
C PRO A 257 3.60 -22.65 -5.87
N ALA A 258 4.07 -22.18 -4.71
CA ALA A 258 3.61 -22.64 -3.39
C ALA A 258 2.17 -22.17 -3.02
N VAL A 259 1.38 -21.74 -4.01
CA VAL A 259 -0.04 -21.37 -3.90
C VAL A 259 -0.81 -22.00 -5.05
N ASP A 260 -2.12 -22.19 -4.89
CA ASP A 260 -2.98 -22.78 -5.93
C ASP A 260 -3.07 -21.88 -7.17
N PHE A 261 -2.94 -20.55 -7.00
CA PHE A 261 -2.98 -19.61 -8.10
C PHE A 261 -2.08 -18.38 -7.89
N VAL A 262 -1.39 -17.96 -8.95
CA VAL A 262 -0.76 -16.64 -9.06
C VAL A 262 -1.08 -16.04 -10.41
N GLY A 263 -1.51 -14.79 -10.45
CA GLY A 263 -2.04 -14.19 -11.68
C GLY A 263 -2.05 -12.66 -11.69
N THR A 264 -2.03 -12.09 -12.89
CA THR A 264 -2.24 -10.66 -13.13
C THR A 264 -3.63 -10.35 -13.70
N HIS A 265 -4.41 -11.40 -14.03
CA HIS A 265 -5.69 -11.28 -14.71
C HIS A 265 -6.79 -12.03 -13.94
N PRO A 266 -7.83 -11.35 -13.42
CA PRO A 266 -8.88 -11.97 -12.61
C PRO A 266 -9.67 -13.08 -13.34
N HIS A 267 -9.83 -13.00 -14.66
CA HIS A 267 -10.54 -14.05 -15.41
C HIS A 267 -9.80 -15.40 -15.38
N LEU A 268 -8.48 -15.40 -15.23
CA LEU A 268 -7.69 -16.62 -15.05
C LEU A 268 -7.94 -17.22 -13.66
N LEU A 269 -8.06 -16.39 -12.61
CA LEU A 269 -8.47 -16.86 -11.28
C LEU A 269 -9.86 -17.50 -11.33
N LEU A 270 -10.82 -16.87 -12.02
CA LEU A 270 -12.17 -17.43 -12.21
C LEU A 270 -12.15 -18.79 -12.93
N ASN A 271 -11.24 -18.97 -13.90
CA ASN A 271 -11.03 -20.28 -14.51
C ASN A 271 -10.52 -21.27 -13.47
N THR A 272 -9.48 -20.92 -12.70
CA THR A 272 -8.90 -21.81 -11.68
C THR A 272 -9.92 -22.22 -10.62
N ILE A 273 -10.75 -21.28 -10.15
CA ILE A 273 -11.85 -21.56 -9.20
C ILE A 273 -12.75 -22.68 -9.71
N ARG A 274 -13.13 -22.65 -11.00
CA ARG A 274 -13.95 -23.70 -11.60
C ARG A 274 -13.23 -25.05 -11.69
N HIS A 275 -11.92 -25.04 -11.93
CA HIS A 275 -11.12 -26.26 -12.10
C HIS A 275 -10.82 -26.96 -10.77
N LEU A 276 -10.59 -26.20 -9.70
CA LEU A 276 -10.35 -26.71 -8.35
C LEU A 276 -11.64 -26.78 -7.53
N SER A 277 -12.79 -26.86 -8.20
CA SER A 277 -14.09 -26.72 -7.55
C SER A 277 -14.34 -27.81 -6.50
N SER A 278 -14.87 -27.38 -5.36
CA SER A 278 -15.51 -28.26 -4.38
C SER A 278 -17.01 -27.95 -4.37
N HIS A 279 -17.88 -28.96 -4.34
CA HIS A 279 -19.32 -28.74 -4.39
C HIS A 279 -19.88 -28.38 -3.02
N LEU A 280 -20.00 -27.09 -2.74
CA LEU A 280 -20.66 -26.58 -1.55
C LEU A 280 -22.14 -26.31 -1.80
N THR A 281 -22.99 -26.72 -0.86
CA THR A 281 -24.39 -26.32 -0.90
C THR A 281 -24.53 -24.84 -0.51
N PRO A 282 -25.61 -24.15 -0.90
CA PRO A 282 -25.87 -22.79 -0.43
C PRO A 282 -25.91 -22.67 1.11
N GLY A 283 -26.35 -23.73 1.79
CA GLY A 283 -26.34 -23.81 3.26
C GLY A 283 -24.92 -23.86 3.83
N ASP A 284 -24.03 -24.65 3.23
CA ASP A 284 -22.62 -24.72 3.62
C ASP A 284 -21.93 -23.37 3.42
N CYS A 285 -22.12 -22.72 2.27
CA CYS A 285 -21.56 -21.40 1.99
C CYS A 285 -21.97 -20.37 3.06
N ALA A 286 -23.25 -20.37 3.46
CA ALA A 286 -23.77 -19.46 4.47
C ALA A 286 -23.21 -19.75 5.87
N GLU A 287 -23.11 -21.03 6.26
CA GLU A 287 -22.50 -21.44 7.53
C GLU A 287 -21.02 -21.06 7.57
N ILE A 288 -20.26 -21.43 6.54
CA ILE A 288 -18.81 -21.15 6.45
C ILE A 288 -18.56 -19.63 6.51
N ALA A 289 -19.35 -18.81 5.83
CA ALA A 289 -19.23 -17.36 5.91
C ALA A 289 -19.44 -16.83 7.33
N ARG A 290 -20.49 -17.29 8.04
CA ARG A 290 -20.74 -16.93 9.45
C ARG A 290 -19.61 -17.39 10.36
N LEU A 291 -19.09 -18.58 10.10
CA LEU A 291 -17.97 -19.15 10.81
C LEU A 291 -16.73 -18.25 10.63
N VAL A 292 -16.33 -17.93 9.40
CA VAL A 292 -15.19 -17.05 9.09
C VAL A 292 -15.32 -15.69 9.79
N GLU A 293 -16.51 -15.09 9.77
CA GLU A 293 -16.79 -13.84 10.49
C GLU A 293 -16.58 -13.99 12.02
N ARG A 294 -17.03 -15.11 12.61
CA ARG A 294 -16.84 -15.40 14.03
C ARG A 294 -15.36 -15.57 14.39
N ASP A 295 -14.59 -16.28 13.58
CA ASP A 295 -13.15 -16.44 13.78
C ASP A 295 -12.42 -15.11 13.70
N HIS A 296 -12.74 -14.29 12.69
CA HIS A 296 -12.21 -12.94 12.54
C HIS A 296 -12.48 -12.10 13.79
N ARG A 297 -13.73 -12.02 14.26
CA ARG A 297 -14.08 -11.23 15.46
C ARG A 297 -13.32 -11.68 16.69
N PHE A 298 -13.14 -13.00 16.88
CA PHE A 298 -12.37 -13.54 17.99
C PHE A 298 -10.91 -13.05 17.95
N HIS A 299 -10.27 -13.08 16.78
CA HIS A 299 -8.88 -12.68 16.63
C HIS A 299 -8.67 -11.16 16.60
N ALA A 300 -9.60 -10.40 16.02
CA ALA A 300 -9.58 -8.94 16.03
C ALA A 300 -9.67 -8.38 17.46
N ASN A 301 -10.52 -8.97 18.31
CA ASN A 301 -10.68 -8.55 19.70
C ASN A 301 -9.46 -8.83 20.58
N ARG A 302 -8.69 -9.89 20.29
CA ARG A 302 -7.48 -10.22 21.06
C ARG A 302 -6.32 -9.29 20.79
N ARG A 303 -6.25 -8.65 19.62
CA ARG A 303 -5.21 -7.67 19.29
C ARG A 303 -5.44 -6.31 19.97
N ARG A 304 -6.68 -5.98 20.31
CA ARG A 304 -7.04 -4.73 20.99
C ARG A 304 -6.76 -4.75 22.50
N ARG A 305 -6.43 -5.92 23.06
CA ARG A 305 -6.05 -6.10 24.47
C ARG A 305 -4.55 -6.25 24.56
#